data_AF-A0AAD8E620-F1
#
_entry.id   AF-A0AAD8E620-F1
#
_cell.length_a   1.000
_cell.length_b   1.000
_cell.length_c   1.000
_cell.angle_alpha   90.00
_cell.angle_beta   90.00
_cell.angle_gamma   90.00
#
_symmetry.space_group_name_H-M   'P 1'
#
loop_
_entity.id
_entity.type
_entity.pdbx_description
1 polymer ?
#
loop_
_entity_poly.entity_id
_entity_poly.type
_entity_poly.pdbx_seq_one_letter_code
_entity_poly.pdbx_strand_id
1 'polypeptide(L)'
;MEGGLGNVERGEKPIGEISVVRVPDGLCPAPTQARPDELPLKPLVEHLAVPTPSREASLTQKLEMALGSVCPLLREIMVDFAPFLSKTLIGSHGQELLMEGKGLTTFKNSNSVVELVMLLCSQEWQNSLQKHAGLAFIELINEGRLLSHAMKDHIVRVANEAEFILNRMRADDVLKHADFESQCAQTLLDRREEERMCDHLITAARRRDNVIASRLLEKVRNIMSNKHGAWGYMDPHGA
;
A
#
# COMPACT_ATOMS: atom_id res chain seq x y z
N MET A 1 -5.76 50.93 10.84
CA MET A 1 -6.28 49.55 10.79
C MET A 1 -5.48 48.85 9.71
N GLU A 2 -4.20 48.49 9.89
CA GLU A 2 -3.59 47.55 10.85
C GLU A 2 -4.23 46.16 10.91
N GLY A 3 -3.38 45.15 10.69
CA GLY A 3 -3.65 43.70 10.69
C GLY A 3 -3.55 43.11 9.27
N GLY A 4 -2.48 42.47 8.80
CA GLY A 4 -1.45 41.66 9.49
C GLY A 4 -1.77 40.17 9.33
N LEU A 5 -0.74 39.35 9.06
CA LEU A 5 -0.70 37.88 8.92
C LEU A 5 -0.93 37.36 7.48
N GLY A 6 -0.08 36.53 6.89
CA GLY A 6 1.13 35.87 7.37
C GLY A 6 1.52 34.80 6.33
N ASN A 7 2.73 34.90 5.82
CA ASN A 7 3.38 33.94 4.94
C ASN A 7 3.48 32.58 5.66
N VAL A 8 3.04 31.48 5.04
CA VAL A 8 3.26 30.12 5.54
C VAL A 8 3.98 29.32 4.47
N GLU A 9 5.28 29.55 4.37
CA GLU A 9 6.22 28.52 3.92
C GLU A 9 6.35 27.48 5.04
N ARG A 10 6.03 26.22 4.75
CA ARG A 10 6.27 25.09 5.65
C ARG A 10 7.26 24.14 4.97
N GLY A 11 8.45 24.02 5.57
CA GLY A 11 9.46 22.99 5.30
C GLY A 11 8.93 21.58 5.59
N GLU A 12 9.70 20.49 5.46
CA GLU A 12 11.14 20.31 5.59
C GLU A 12 11.60 19.13 4.71
N LYS A 13 12.82 19.23 4.18
CA LYS A 13 13.57 18.08 3.62
C LYS A 13 14.33 17.42 4.78
N PRO A 14 14.26 16.09 4.97
CA PRO A 14 15.16 15.42 5.90
C PRO A 14 16.54 15.25 5.26
N ILE A 15 17.51 16.05 5.70
CA ILE A 15 18.94 15.82 5.49
C ILE A 15 19.43 15.04 6.71
N GLY A 16 19.67 13.74 6.54
CA GLY A 16 20.33 12.92 7.55
C GLY A 16 21.84 13.10 7.48
N GLU A 17 22.39 14.02 8.27
CA GLU A 17 23.84 14.09 8.51
C GLU A 17 24.22 13.08 9.60
N ILE A 18 25.06 12.12 9.22
CA ILE A 18 25.67 11.13 10.11
C ILE A 18 26.80 11.83 10.87
N SER A 19 26.61 12.04 12.18
CA SER A 19 27.63 12.60 13.08
C SER A 19 28.62 11.52 13.50
N VAL A 20 29.85 11.60 13.00
CA VAL A 20 30.97 10.73 13.41
C VAL A 20 31.76 11.44 14.51
N VAL A 21 31.83 10.81 15.69
CA VAL A 21 32.60 11.27 16.86
C VAL A 21 34.08 11.42 16.48
N ARG A 22 34.55 12.67 16.51
CA ARG A 22 35.97 13.04 16.42
C ARG A 22 36.52 13.18 17.84
N VAL A 23 37.52 12.36 18.18
CA VAL A 23 38.32 12.53 19.41
C VAL A 23 39.49 13.48 19.08
N PRO A 24 39.74 14.55 19.86
CA PRO A 24 40.88 15.44 19.60
C PRO A 24 42.18 14.89 20.19
N ASP A 25 43.24 14.90 19.39
CA ASP A 25 44.63 14.80 19.82
C ASP A 25 45.04 16.07 20.60
N GLY A 26 45.66 15.88 21.76
CA GLY A 26 46.15 16.95 22.62
C GLY A 26 47.32 16.48 23.49
N LEU A 27 48.48 17.09 23.26
CA LEU A 27 49.80 16.82 23.83
C LEU A 27 49.94 17.10 25.35
N CYS A 28 50.99 16.48 25.93
CA CYS A 28 51.89 16.91 27.04
C CYS A 28 51.92 15.96 28.28
N PRO A 29 53.00 15.96 29.10
CA PRO A 29 54.25 15.22 28.90
C PRO A 29 54.58 14.24 30.06
N ALA A 30 55.60 13.39 29.87
CA ALA A 30 56.15 12.51 30.90
C ALA A 30 56.77 13.29 32.09
N PRO A 31 56.81 12.68 33.29
CA PRO A 31 58.14 12.42 33.86
C PRO A 31 58.27 11.11 34.70
N THR A 32 59.50 10.57 34.64
CA THR A 32 60.28 9.81 35.65
C THR A 32 59.80 8.49 36.27
N GLN A 33 60.58 7.45 35.94
CA GLN A 33 61.09 6.33 36.73
C GLN A 33 60.75 6.25 38.24
N ALA A 34 60.24 5.07 38.65
CA ALA A 34 60.63 4.40 39.89
C ALA A 34 60.31 2.89 39.82
N ARG A 35 61.34 2.04 39.80
CA ARG A 35 61.28 0.64 40.27
C ARG A 35 61.43 0.66 41.79
N PRO A 36 60.75 -0.24 42.51
CA PRO A 36 61.51 -1.16 43.36
C PRO A 36 60.98 -2.60 43.33
N ASP A 37 61.93 -3.54 43.15
CA ASP A 37 61.78 -4.96 43.43
C ASP A 37 61.68 -5.22 44.95
N GLU A 38 61.20 -6.44 45.26
CA GLU A 38 61.26 -7.17 46.55
C GLU A 38 60.20 -6.86 47.61
N LEU A 39 59.18 -7.74 47.69
CA LEU A 39 58.60 -8.20 48.95
C LEU A 39 58.17 -9.68 48.83
N PRO A 40 58.15 -10.45 49.93
CA PRO A 40 58.65 -11.83 49.98
C PRO A 40 57.56 -12.89 49.78
N LEU A 41 57.93 -13.95 49.06
CA LEU A 41 57.18 -15.21 48.94
C LEU A 41 57.06 -15.89 50.32
N LYS A 42 55.82 -16.10 50.78
CA LYS A 42 55.50 -17.13 51.79
C LYS A 42 54.66 -18.22 51.11
N PRO A 43 55.05 -19.50 51.19
CA PRO A 43 54.23 -20.59 50.70
C PRO A 43 53.19 -20.93 51.78
N LEU A 44 51.92 -20.69 51.49
CA LEU A 44 50.82 -21.21 52.31
C LEU A 44 50.00 -22.15 51.43
N VAL A 45 50.45 -23.41 51.47
CA VAL A 45 49.69 -24.58 51.03
C VAL A 45 48.44 -24.68 51.90
N GLU A 46 47.37 -25.19 51.28
CA GLU A 46 46.07 -25.52 51.86
C GLU A 46 45.25 -24.30 52.28
N HIS A 47 44.14 -24.06 51.58
CA HIS A 47 42.77 -24.12 52.12
C HIS A 47 41.79 -23.80 50.97
N LEU A 48 40.95 -24.79 50.64
CA LEU A 48 39.70 -24.72 49.86
C LEU A 48 39.82 -24.59 48.33
N ALA A 49 39.87 -25.75 47.67
CA ALA A 49 39.47 -25.90 46.27
C ALA A 49 37.94 -25.67 46.15
N VAL A 50 37.54 -24.41 46.06
CA VAL A 50 36.28 -24.03 45.39
C VAL A 50 36.58 -24.03 43.89
N PRO A 51 35.84 -24.76 43.04
CA PRO A 51 36.01 -24.63 41.61
C PRO A 51 35.46 -23.26 41.20
N THR A 52 36.30 -22.22 41.25
CA THR A 52 36.05 -21.03 40.45
C THR A 52 35.87 -21.49 39.00
N PRO A 53 34.81 -21.09 38.27
CA PRO A 53 34.69 -21.44 36.87
C PRO A 53 35.99 -21.02 36.19
N SER A 54 36.68 -21.98 35.58
CA SER A 54 37.93 -21.67 34.89
C SER A 54 37.65 -20.57 33.88
N ARG A 55 38.66 -19.75 33.56
CA ARG A 55 38.54 -18.69 32.56
C ARG A 55 37.92 -19.19 31.24
N GLU A 56 38.18 -20.45 30.90
CA GLU A 56 37.62 -21.15 29.75
C GLU A 56 36.10 -21.37 29.88
N ALA A 57 35.63 -21.83 31.04
CA ALA A 57 34.19 -21.98 31.32
C ALA A 57 33.43 -20.64 31.20
N SER A 58 34.05 -19.53 31.62
CA SER A 58 33.47 -18.19 31.45
C SER A 58 33.42 -17.74 29.99
N LEU A 59 34.42 -18.09 29.17
CA LEU A 59 34.45 -17.74 27.74
C LEU A 59 33.39 -18.52 26.96
N THR A 60 33.30 -19.83 27.18
CA THR A 60 32.27 -20.68 26.56
C THR A 60 30.87 -20.17 26.87
N GLN A 61 30.60 -19.82 28.13
CA GLN A 61 29.30 -19.28 28.53
C GLN A 61 28.97 -17.96 27.79
N LYS A 62 29.96 -17.08 27.62
CA LYS A 62 29.77 -15.83 26.85
C LYS A 62 29.48 -16.08 25.38
N LEU A 63 30.15 -17.05 24.76
CA LEU A 63 29.90 -17.44 23.36
C LEU A 63 28.49 -18.02 23.19
N GLU A 64 28.10 -18.94 24.06
CA GLU A 64 26.76 -19.54 24.07
C GLU A 64 25.66 -18.48 24.23
N MET A 65 25.84 -17.53 25.18
CA MET A 65 24.88 -16.44 25.36
C MET A 65 24.78 -15.50 24.15
N ALA A 66 25.90 -15.24 23.46
CA ALA A 66 25.92 -14.28 22.35
C ALA A 66 25.44 -14.89 21.03
N LEU A 67 25.76 -16.16 20.77
CA LEU A 67 25.58 -16.79 19.46
C LEU A 67 24.56 -17.93 19.45
N GLY A 68 24.17 -18.45 20.63
CA GLY A 68 23.32 -19.63 20.73
C GLY A 68 21.98 -19.52 20.01
N SER A 69 21.39 -18.33 19.93
CA SER A 69 20.15 -18.10 19.17
C SER A 69 20.34 -18.02 17.65
N VAL A 70 21.54 -17.70 17.18
CA VAL A 70 21.86 -17.50 15.76
C VAL A 70 22.44 -18.75 15.12
N CYS A 71 23.17 -19.56 15.89
CA CYS A 71 23.80 -20.79 15.40
C CYS A 71 22.82 -21.79 14.75
N PRO A 72 21.59 -22.02 15.27
CA PRO A 72 20.63 -22.90 14.60
C PRO A 72 20.29 -22.44 13.19
N LEU A 73 19.97 -21.16 13.01
CA LEU A 73 19.67 -20.57 11.70
C LEU A 73 20.88 -20.66 10.76
N LEU A 74 22.09 -20.38 11.27
CA LEU A 74 23.30 -20.50 10.46
C LEU A 74 23.53 -21.95 10.00
N ARG A 75 23.26 -22.94 10.86
CA ARG A 75 23.35 -24.36 10.50
C ARG A 75 22.34 -24.73 9.42
N GLU A 76 21.09 -24.32 9.57
CA GLU A 76 20.03 -24.54 8.57
C GLU A 76 20.45 -23.97 7.21
N ILE A 77 20.88 -22.70 7.16
CA ILE A 77 21.36 -22.07 5.91
C ILE A 77 22.52 -22.86 5.30
N MET A 78 23.53 -23.21 6.10
CA MET A 78 24.72 -23.90 5.57
C MET A 78 24.39 -25.30 5.05
N VAL A 79 23.44 -26.00 5.66
CA VAL A 79 23.01 -27.35 5.23
C VAL A 79 22.09 -27.27 4.03
N ASP A 80 21.07 -26.41 4.04
CA ASP A 80 20.07 -26.30 2.98
C ASP A 80 20.70 -25.80 1.67
N PHE A 81 21.62 -24.84 1.78
CA PHE A 81 22.30 -24.26 0.63
C PHE A 81 23.67 -24.91 0.36
N ALA A 82 23.98 -26.05 0.98
CA ALA A 82 25.28 -26.73 0.81
C ALA A 82 25.70 -26.95 -0.65
N PRO A 83 24.81 -27.38 -1.58
CA PRO A 83 25.19 -27.59 -2.98
C PRO A 83 25.65 -26.33 -3.72
N PHE A 84 25.16 -25.16 -3.29
CA PHE A 84 25.57 -23.87 -3.82
C PHE A 84 26.81 -23.36 -3.10
N LEU A 85 26.77 -23.34 -1.77
CA LEU A 85 27.82 -22.80 -0.91
C LEU A 85 29.13 -23.57 -1.04
N SER A 86 29.12 -24.87 -1.37
CA SER A 86 30.37 -25.62 -1.57
C SER A 86 31.19 -25.09 -2.75
N LYS A 87 30.54 -24.54 -3.77
CA LYS A 87 31.18 -23.92 -4.96
C LYS A 87 31.60 -22.47 -4.72
N THR A 88 31.05 -21.82 -3.71
CA THR A 88 31.32 -20.41 -3.37
C THR A 88 32.35 -20.30 -2.26
N LEU A 89 32.24 -21.13 -1.22
CA LEU A 89 33.11 -21.14 -0.05
C LEU A 89 34.34 -22.02 -0.31
N ILE A 90 35.18 -21.51 -1.22
CA ILE A 90 36.40 -22.16 -1.66
C ILE A 90 37.59 -21.66 -0.85
N GLY A 91 38.46 -22.59 -0.45
CA GLY A 91 39.71 -22.29 0.25
C GLY A 91 40.77 -21.69 -0.67
N SER A 92 41.90 -21.29 -0.10
CA SER A 92 42.97 -20.60 -0.82
C SER A 92 43.57 -21.43 -1.97
N HIS A 93 43.43 -22.75 -1.95
CA HIS A 93 43.96 -23.67 -2.94
C HIS A 93 42.89 -24.31 -3.83
N GLY A 94 41.65 -23.82 -3.79
CA GLY A 94 40.57 -24.35 -4.64
C GLY A 94 39.73 -25.45 -3.99
N GLN A 95 40.02 -25.84 -2.75
CA GLN A 95 39.28 -26.89 -2.05
C GLN A 95 37.91 -26.41 -1.55
N GLU A 96 36.91 -27.29 -1.59
CA GLU A 96 35.56 -26.95 -1.13
C GLU A 96 35.48 -27.04 0.40
N LEU A 97 35.45 -25.89 1.10
CA LEU A 97 35.52 -25.87 2.57
C LEU A 97 34.35 -26.59 3.25
N LEU A 98 33.21 -26.64 2.57
CA LEU A 98 32.00 -27.27 3.07
C LEU A 98 32.01 -28.79 2.90
N MET A 99 32.42 -29.29 1.72
CA MET A 99 32.33 -30.71 1.32
C MET A 99 33.63 -31.49 1.53
N GLU A 100 34.77 -30.94 1.13
CA GLU A 100 36.09 -31.55 1.32
C GLU A 100 36.68 -31.26 2.71
N GLY A 101 36.22 -30.18 3.34
CA GLY A 101 36.53 -29.85 4.73
C GLY A 101 35.65 -30.56 5.76
N LYS A 102 35.84 -30.21 7.04
CA LYS A 102 34.94 -30.62 8.14
C LYS A 102 33.68 -29.75 8.26
N GLY A 103 33.44 -28.86 7.29
CA GLY A 103 32.38 -27.86 7.36
C GLY A 103 30.99 -28.47 7.53
N LEU A 104 30.54 -29.26 6.56
CA LEU A 104 29.19 -29.82 6.55
C LEU A 104 28.95 -30.76 7.74
N THR A 105 29.95 -31.53 8.15
CA THR A 105 29.84 -32.43 9.30
C THR A 105 29.71 -31.65 10.61
N THR A 106 30.47 -30.57 10.80
CA THR A 106 30.29 -29.68 11.97
C THR A 106 28.92 -28.99 11.94
N PHE A 107 28.46 -28.47 10.80
CA PHE A 107 27.15 -27.81 10.72
C PHE A 107 25.98 -28.76 11.02
N LYS A 108 26.06 -30.01 10.54
CA LYS A 108 25.00 -31.01 10.66
C LYS A 108 24.99 -31.75 12.01
N ASN A 109 26.18 -32.09 12.53
CA ASN A 109 26.29 -33.06 13.63
C ASN A 109 26.75 -32.44 14.97
N SER A 110 27.30 -31.22 14.97
CA SER A 110 27.69 -30.55 16.20
C SER A 110 26.58 -29.63 16.71
N ASN A 111 26.38 -29.56 18.02
CA ASN A 111 25.56 -28.53 18.66
C ASN A 111 26.40 -27.52 19.46
N SER A 112 27.72 -27.68 19.46
CA SER A 112 28.62 -26.81 20.20
C SER A 112 28.79 -25.48 19.49
N VAL A 113 28.45 -24.36 20.17
CA VAL A 113 28.74 -23.02 19.65
C VAL A 113 30.25 -22.82 19.54
N VAL A 114 31.02 -23.35 20.48
CA VAL A 114 32.49 -23.24 20.48
C VAL A 114 33.10 -23.90 19.25
N GLU A 115 32.66 -25.11 18.91
CA GLU A 115 33.16 -25.82 17.72
C GLU A 115 32.85 -25.06 16.44
N LEU A 116 31.64 -24.50 16.36
CA LEU A 116 31.22 -23.70 15.22
C LEU A 116 32.02 -22.39 15.10
N VAL A 117 32.28 -21.71 16.22
CA VAL A 117 33.11 -20.51 16.24
C VAL A 117 34.54 -20.84 15.81
N MET A 118 35.12 -21.93 16.30
CA MET A 118 36.46 -22.36 15.87
C MET A 118 36.52 -22.68 14.37
N LEU A 119 35.50 -23.34 13.82
CA LEU A 119 35.41 -23.60 12.38
C LEU A 119 35.40 -22.30 11.58
N LEU A 120 34.47 -21.38 11.89
CA LEU A 120 34.28 -20.12 11.17
C LEU A 120 35.48 -19.18 11.31
N CYS A 121 36.17 -19.25 12.45
CA CYS A 121 37.39 -18.48 12.71
C CYS A 121 38.66 -19.14 12.18
N SER A 122 38.58 -20.31 11.56
CA SER A 122 39.74 -20.89 10.88
C SER A 122 40.14 -20.03 9.67
N GLN A 123 41.44 -19.99 9.38
CA GLN A 123 42.02 -19.10 8.37
C GLN A 123 41.32 -19.22 7.00
N GLU A 124 41.11 -20.46 6.55
CA GLU A 124 40.49 -20.73 5.26
C GLU A 124 39.03 -20.22 5.21
N TRP A 125 38.28 -20.43 6.29
CA TRP A 125 36.88 -19.99 6.40
C TRP A 125 36.75 -18.47 6.45
N GLN A 126 37.59 -17.80 7.24
CA GLN A 126 37.59 -16.33 7.30
C GLN A 126 37.92 -15.72 5.93
N ASN A 127 38.97 -16.23 5.26
CA ASN A 127 39.37 -15.76 3.93
C ASN A 127 38.24 -15.90 2.91
N SER A 128 37.61 -17.07 2.87
CA SER A 128 36.55 -17.36 1.89
C SER A 128 35.27 -16.56 2.15
N LEU A 129 34.81 -16.53 3.40
CA LEU A 129 33.62 -15.76 3.80
C LEU A 129 33.84 -14.26 3.56
N GLN A 130 35.00 -13.72 3.92
CA GLN A 130 35.29 -12.31 3.72
C GLN A 130 35.34 -11.93 2.23
N LYS A 131 35.84 -12.83 1.37
CA LYS A 131 35.88 -12.62 -0.09
C LYS A 131 34.50 -12.66 -0.73
N HIS A 132 33.63 -13.58 -0.30
CA HIS A 132 32.39 -13.86 -1.01
C HIS A 132 31.13 -13.29 -0.32
N ALA A 133 31.02 -13.41 1.00
CA ALA A 133 29.81 -13.00 1.71
C ALA A 133 29.64 -11.46 1.74
N GLY A 134 30.75 -10.72 1.87
CA GLY A 134 30.71 -9.25 1.87
C GLY A 134 30.20 -8.67 0.55
N LEU A 135 30.70 -9.18 -0.58
CA LEU A 135 30.27 -8.74 -1.91
C LEU A 135 28.81 -9.15 -2.19
N ALA A 136 28.45 -10.40 -1.91
CA ALA A 136 27.08 -10.88 -2.10
C ALA A 136 26.07 -10.10 -1.24
N PHE A 137 26.43 -9.70 -0.02
CA PHE A 137 25.58 -8.87 0.83
C PHE A 137 25.36 -7.48 0.22
N ILE A 138 26.42 -6.85 -0.29
CA ILE A 138 26.31 -5.55 -0.96
C ILE A 138 25.44 -5.65 -2.22
N GLU A 139 25.63 -6.69 -3.04
CA GLU A 139 24.81 -6.96 -4.23
C GLU A 139 23.33 -7.14 -3.87
N LEU A 140 23.03 -7.97 -2.88
CA LEU A 140 21.65 -8.19 -2.41
C LEU A 140 20.98 -6.88 -1.97
N ILE A 141 21.66 -6.06 -1.17
CA ILE A 141 21.12 -4.78 -0.71
C ILE A 141 20.90 -3.83 -1.89
N ASN A 142 21.84 -3.80 -2.84
CA ASN A 142 21.73 -2.96 -4.04
C ASN A 142 20.56 -3.38 -4.93
N GLU A 143 20.38 -4.68 -5.18
CA GLU A 143 19.25 -5.22 -5.92
C GLU A 143 17.93 -4.93 -5.22
N GLY A 144 17.85 -5.15 -3.90
CA GLY A 144 16.66 -4.84 -3.10
C GLY A 144 16.26 -3.36 -3.19
N ARG A 145 17.24 -2.45 -3.16
CA ARG A 145 17.00 -1.01 -3.32
C ARG A 145 16.47 -0.68 -4.72
N LEU A 146 17.09 -1.22 -5.77
CA LEU A 146 16.66 -1.01 -7.16
C LEU A 146 15.24 -1.53 -7.39
N LEU A 147 14.95 -2.74 -6.90
CA LEU A 147 13.62 -3.34 -6.98
C LEU A 147 12.58 -2.50 -6.24
N SER A 148 12.91 -2.01 -5.03
CA SER A 148 12.00 -1.16 -4.27
C SER A 148 11.66 0.15 -4.99
N HIS A 149 12.64 0.77 -5.66
CA HIS A 149 12.38 1.97 -6.46
C HIS A 149 11.46 1.65 -7.66
N ALA A 150 11.76 0.58 -8.40
CA ALA A 150 10.94 0.17 -9.54
C ALA A 150 9.50 -0.16 -9.12
N MET A 151 9.33 -0.86 -7.99
CA MET A 151 8.02 -1.18 -7.42
C MET A 151 7.24 0.08 -7.02
N LYS A 152 7.90 1.03 -6.36
CA LYS A 152 7.29 2.32 -6.01
C LYS A 152 6.77 3.03 -7.26
N ASP A 153 7.60 3.14 -8.30
CA ASP A 153 7.21 3.82 -9.54
C ASP A 153 6.07 3.09 -10.25
N HIS A 154 6.07 1.76 -10.22
CA HIS A 154 4.98 0.95 -10.74
C HIS A 154 3.67 1.22 -10.00
N ILE A 155 3.67 1.19 -8.66
CA ILE A 155 2.49 1.49 -7.86
C ILE A 155 1.94 2.88 -8.18
N VAL A 156 2.80 3.88 -8.30
CA VAL A 156 2.38 5.25 -8.65
C VAL A 156 1.73 5.28 -10.03
N ARG A 157 2.30 4.60 -11.04
CA ARG A 157 1.69 4.52 -12.37
C ARG A 157 0.33 3.83 -12.36
N VAL A 158 0.23 2.69 -11.68
CA VAL A 158 -1.03 1.94 -11.55
C VAL A 158 -2.10 2.78 -10.84
N ALA A 159 -1.73 3.51 -9.79
CA ALA A 159 -2.65 4.42 -9.11
C ALA A 159 -3.15 5.54 -10.04
N ASN A 160 -2.26 6.15 -10.82
CA ASN A 160 -2.64 7.19 -11.79
C ASN A 160 -3.57 6.65 -12.88
N GLU A 161 -3.35 5.42 -13.35
CA GLU A 161 -4.22 4.78 -14.34
C GLU A 161 -5.62 4.49 -13.76
N ALA A 162 -5.69 4.04 -12.51
CA ALA A 162 -6.96 3.86 -11.81
C ALA A 162 -7.71 5.19 -11.63
N GLU A 163 -7.00 6.26 -11.23
CA GLU A 163 -7.58 7.60 -11.12
C GLU A 163 -8.12 8.10 -12.47
N PHE A 164 -7.38 7.90 -13.56
CA PHE A 164 -7.82 8.26 -14.90
C PHE A 164 -9.14 7.55 -15.27
N ILE A 165 -9.24 6.25 -15.04
CA ILE A 165 -10.45 5.47 -15.32
C ILE A 165 -11.63 5.97 -14.50
N LEU A 166 -11.45 6.17 -13.19
CA LEU A 166 -12.52 6.66 -12.31
C LEU A 166 -13.00 8.06 -12.71
N ASN A 167 -12.07 8.95 -13.05
CA ASN A 167 -12.42 10.29 -13.53
C ASN A 167 -13.19 10.25 -14.85
N ARG A 168 -12.83 9.35 -15.77
CA ARG A 168 -13.56 9.16 -17.03
C ARG A 168 -14.96 8.60 -16.79
N MET A 169 -15.08 7.58 -15.94
CA MET A 169 -16.38 7.02 -15.55
C MET A 169 -17.28 8.07 -14.90
N ARG A 170 -16.73 8.91 -14.03
CA ARG A 170 -17.46 10.01 -13.39
C ARG A 170 -17.96 11.03 -14.41
N ALA A 171 -17.13 11.40 -15.39
CA ALA A 171 -17.54 12.32 -16.46
C ALA A 171 -18.66 11.72 -17.32
N ASP A 172 -18.54 10.45 -17.70
CA ASP A 172 -19.58 9.73 -18.45
C ASP A 172 -20.91 9.65 -17.67
N ASP A 173 -20.86 9.45 -16.35
CA ASP A 173 -22.05 9.38 -15.50
C ASP A 173 -22.79 10.73 -15.43
N VAL A 174 -22.05 11.84 -15.27
CA VAL A 174 -22.61 13.20 -15.31
C VAL A 174 -23.28 13.48 -16.65
N LEU A 175 -22.64 13.11 -17.77
CA LEU A 175 -23.20 13.30 -19.10
C LEU A 175 -24.50 12.50 -19.29
N LYS A 176 -24.51 11.22 -18.90
CA LYS A 176 -25.71 10.38 -18.96
C LYS A 176 -26.85 10.93 -18.10
N HIS A 177 -26.55 11.47 -16.92
CA HIS A 177 -27.55 12.06 -16.07
C HIS A 177 -28.17 13.31 -16.71
N ALA A 178 -27.35 14.19 -17.28
CA ALA A 178 -27.84 15.36 -18.00
C ALA A 178 -28.69 14.98 -19.22
N ASP A 179 -28.28 13.96 -19.98
CA ASP A 179 -29.06 13.44 -21.11
C ASP A 179 -30.41 12.86 -20.66
N PHE A 180 -30.44 12.13 -19.54
CA PHE A 180 -31.68 11.60 -18.98
C PHE A 180 -32.63 12.71 -18.53
N GLU A 181 -32.14 13.72 -17.81
CA GLU A 181 -32.96 14.86 -17.39
C GLU A 181 -33.54 15.60 -18.60
N SER A 182 -32.73 15.81 -19.64
CA SER A 182 -33.16 16.43 -20.90
C SER A 182 -34.26 15.61 -21.59
N GLN A 183 -34.09 14.28 -21.68
CA GLN A 183 -35.10 13.39 -22.26
C GLN A 183 -36.40 13.37 -21.45
N CYS A 184 -36.32 13.40 -20.12
CA CYS A 184 -37.50 13.50 -19.26
C CYS A 184 -38.22 14.84 -19.46
N ALA A 185 -37.50 15.95 -19.52
CA ALA A 185 -38.07 17.26 -19.76
C ALA A 185 -38.77 17.33 -21.14
N GLN A 186 -38.12 16.80 -22.18
CA GLN A 186 -38.71 16.74 -23.52
C GLN A 186 -39.97 15.88 -23.54
N THR A 187 -39.92 14.68 -22.94
CA THR A 187 -41.07 13.78 -22.86
C THR A 187 -42.26 14.44 -22.14
N LEU A 188 -41.99 15.21 -21.08
CA LEU A 188 -43.03 15.93 -20.35
C LEU A 188 -43.65 17.05 -21.20
N LEU A 189 -42.84 17.78 -21.97
CA LEU A 189 -43.32 18.81 -22.89
C LEU A 189 -44.21 18.21 -23.99
N ASP A 190 -43.78 17.11 -24.60
CA ASP A 190 -44.54 16.40 -25.63
C ASP A 190 -45.89 15.92 -25.07
N ARG A 191 -45.92 15.35 -23.86
CA ARG A 191 -47.17 14.97 -23.19
C ARG A 191 -48.10 16.15 -22.95
N ARG A 192 -47.55 17.30 -22.54
CA ARG A 192 -48.33 18.52 -22.35
C ARG A 192 -48.88 19.08 -23.66
N GLU A 193 -48.19 18.86 -24.78
CA GLU A 193 -48.68 19.21 -26.12
C GLU A 193 -49.81 18.27 -26.56
N GLU A 194 -49.66 16.98 -26.34
CA GLU A 194 -50.70 15.97 -26.58
C GLU A 194 -51.97 16.28 -25.76
N GLU A 195 -51.83 16.55 -24.46
CA GLU A 195 -52.94 16.95 -23.58
C GLU A 195 -53.65 18.20 -24.10
N ARG A 196 -52.89 19.24 -24.45
CA ARG A 196 -53.45 20.45 -25.06
C ARG A 196 -54.20 20.12 -26.34
N MET A 197 -53.65 19.28 -27.23
CA MET A 197 -54.32 18.90 -28.46
C MET A 197 -55.64 18.16 -28.18
N CYS A 198 -55.65 17.22 -27.23
CA CYS A 198 -56.85 16.53 -26.77
C CYS A 198 -57.91 17.52 -26.27
N ASP A 199 -57.54 18.48 -25.43
CA ASP A 199 -58.46 19.51 -24.93
C ASP A 199 -59.06 20.37 -26.05
N HIS A 200 -58.25 20.74 -27.05
CA HIS A 200 -58.72 21.49 -28.22
C HIS A 200 -59.74 20.66 -29.02
N LEU A 201 -59.48 19.37 -29.24
CA LEU A 201 -60.38 18.47 -29.96
C LEU A 201 -61.71 18.30 -29.21
N ILE A 202 -61.67 18.09 -27.89
CA ILE A 202 -62.87 17.96 -27.05
C ILE A 202 -63.69 19.26 -27.08
N THR A 203 -63.04 20.41 -26.92
CA THR A 203 -63.69 21.72 -26.92
C THR A 203 -64.35 22.01 -28.27
N ALA A 204 -63.66 21.72 -29.37
CA ALA A 204 -64.20 21.88 -30.71
C ALA A 204 -65.39 20.94 -30.98
N ALA A 205 -65.33 19.69 -30.53
CA ALA A 205 -66.44 18.74 -30.64
C ALA A 205 -67.66 19.20 -29.85
N ARG A 206 -67.49 19.59 -28.58
CA ARG A 206 -68.58 20.13 -27.74
C ARG A 206 -69.21 21.37 -28.37
N ARG A 207 -68.41 22.29 -28.92
CA ARG A 207 -68.93 23.48 -29.61
C ARG A 207 -69.77 23.10 -30.82
N ARG A 208 -69.30 22.14 -31.64
CA ARG A 208 -70.04 21.62 -32.79
C ARG A 208 -71.39 21.03 -32.36
N ASP A 209 -71.38 20.18 -31.34
CA ASP A 209 -72.58 19.52 -30.83
C ASP A 209 -73.60 20.54 -30.29
N ASN A 210 -73.13 21.56 -29.56
CA ASN A 210 -73.98 22.67 -29.09
C ASN A 210 -74.63 23.44 -30.24
N VAL A 211 -73.90 23.70 -31.34
CA VAL A 211 -74.46 24.36 -32.54
C VAL A 211 -75.51 23.48 -33.21
N ILE A 212 -75.25 22.18 -33.33
CA ILE A 212 -76.19 21.21 -33.93
C ILE A 212 -77.45 21.11 -33.07
N ALA A 213 -77.32 20.93 -31.75
CA ALA A 213 -78.44 20.87 -30.81
C ALA A 213 -79.29 22.13 -30.85
N SER A 214 -78.66 23.32 -30.83
CA SER A 214 -79.36 24.60 -30.96
C SER A 214 -80.16 24.70 -32.26
N ARG A 215 -79.58 24.26 -33.39
CA ARG A 215 -80.28 24.22 -34.68
C ARG A 215 -81.44 23.23 -34.68
N LEU A 216 -81.30 22.08 -34.04
CA LEU A 216 -82.38 21.10 -33.91
C LEU A 216 -83.53 21.63 -33.04
N LEU A 217 -83.23 22.24 -31.90
CA LEU A 217 -84.22 22.90 -31.05
C LEU A 217 -84.96 24.01 -31.80
N GLU A 218 -84.24 24.83 -32.56
CA GLU A 218 -84.82 25.87 -33.40
C GLU A 218 -85.78 25.30 -34.45
N LYS A 219 -85.38 24.20 -35.11
CA LYS A 219 -86.24 23.49 -36.07
C LYS A 219 -87.50 22.94 -35.41
N VAL A 220 -87.38 22.27 -34.27
CA VAL A 220 -88.51 21.73 -33.51
C VAL A 220 -89.46 22.86 -33.10
N ARG A 221 -88.92 23.95 -32.54
CA ARG A 221 -89.68 25.15 -32.17
C ARG A 221 -90.44 25.72 -33.38
N ASN A 222 -89.77 25.86 -34.52
CA ASN A 222 -90.40 26.36 -35.74
C ASN A 222 -91.50 25.41 -36.23
N ILE A 223 -91.33 24.09 -36.17
CA ILE A 223 -92.39 23.14 -36.54
C ILE A 223 -93.63 23.30 -35.63
N MET A 224 -93.42 23.49 -34.33
CA MET A 224 -94.51 23.59 -33.34
C MET A 224 -95.22 24.94 -33.35
N SER A 225 -94.51 26.04 -33.64
CA SER A 225 -95.00 27.41 -33.45
C SER A 225 -95.20 28.18 -34.76
N ASN A 226 -94.88 27.59 -35.90
CA ASN A 226 -95.11 28.26 -37.19
C ASN A 226 -96.62 28.37 -37.44
N LYS A 227 -97.09 29.62 -37.55
CA LYS A 227 -98.46 30.00 -37.90
C LYS A 227 -98.98 29.38 -39.20
N HIS A 228 -98.09 28.94 -40.09
CA HIS A 228 -98.43 28.24 -41.33
C HIS A 228 -97.96 26.76 -41.34
N GLY A 229 -97.53 26.25 -40.18
CA GLY A 229 -97.09 24.86 -40.01
C GLY A 229 -98.25 23.89 -39.79
N ALA A 230 -97.93 22.60 -39.65
CA ALA A 230 -98.91 21.51 -39.49
C ALA A 230 -99.87 21.67 -38.30
N TRP A 231 -99.56 22.56 -37.36
CA TRP A 231 -100.35 22.84 -36.15
C TRP A 231 -100.90 24.29 -36.10
N GLY A 232 -100.72 25.08 -37.17
CA GLY A 232 -101.06 26.51 -37.22
C GLY A 232 -102.53 26.83 -37.54
N TYR A 233 -103.33 25.82 -37.91
CA TYR A 233 -104.78 25.97 -38.11
C TYR A 233 -105.53 25.43 -36.89
N MET A 234 -105.81 26.30 -35.93
CA MET A 234 -106.98 26.17 -35.06
C MET A 234 -107.92 27.29 -35.48
N ASP A 235 -108.90 26.93 -36.29
CA ASP A 235 -109.98 27.81 -36.75
C ASP A 235 -110.90 28.13 -35.55
N PRO A 236 -111.11 29.39 -35.13
CA PRO A 236 -112.03 29.73 -34.05
C PRO A 236 -113.51 29.68 -34.46
N HIS A 237 -113.85 29.41 -35.73
CA HIS A 237 -115.22 29.44 -36.23
C HIS A 237 -115.62 28.15 -36.96
N GLY A 238 -115.71 27.07 -36.19
CA GLY A 238 -116.53 25.91 -36.50
C GLY A 238 -117.79 25.87 -35.62
N ALA A 239 -118.72 26.80 -35.84
CA ALA A 239 -120.13 26.75 -35.45
C ALA A 239 -120.92 27.73 -36.34
#